data_AF-A0A0Q9JN12-F1
#
_entry.id   AF-A0A0Q9JN12-F1
#
_cell.length_a   1.000
_cell.length_b   1.000
_cell.length_c   1.000
_cell.angle_alpha   90.00
_cell.angle_beta   90.00
_cell.angle_gamma   90.00
#
_symmetry.space_group_name_H-M   'P 1'
#
loop_
_entity.id
_entity.type
_entity.pdbx_description
1 polymer ?
#
loop_
_entity_poly.entity_id
_entity_poly.type
_entity_poly.pdbx_seq_one_letter_code
_entity_poly.pdbx_strand_id
1 'polypeptide(L)' 'MGRMIIEYILGAVFVVLAILTLVNPEWIEAIFKVDPDRGSGALEWFIVAIFGVLAVVAAALGTKDAIAMRRRAA' A
#
# COMPACT_ATOMS: atom_id res chain seq x y z
N MET A 1 16.66 -13.48 1.69
CA MET A 1 15.31 -13.91 1.26
C MET A 1 14.19 -13.28 2.09
N GLY A 2 14.25 -13.31 3.43
CA GLY A 2 13.16 -12.79 4.29
C GLY A 2 12.72 -11.35 3.99
N ARG A 3 13.66 -10.41 3.77
CA ARG A 3 13.34 -8.99 3.48
C ARG A 3 12.45 -8.80 2.24
N MET A 4 12.76 -9.46 1.13
CA MET A 4 11.96 -9.40 -0.11
C MET A 4 10.53 -9.91 0.08
N ILE A 5 10.35 -10.99 0.85
CA ILE A 5 9.03 -11.55 1.11
C ILE A 5 8.18 -10.53 1.87
N ILE A 6 8.77 -9.87 2.87
CA ILE A 6 8.12 -8.80 3.63
C ILE A 6 7.74 -7.64 2.71
N GLU A 7 8.63 -7.21 1.81
CA GLU A 7 8.37 -6.13 0.85
C GLU A 7 7.19 -6.47 -0.09
N TYR A 8 7.15 -7.68 -0.64
CA TYR A 8 6.03 -8.10 -1.51
C TYR A 8 4.70 -8.23 -0.74
N ILE A 9 4.73 -8.75 0.49
CA ILE A 9 3.54 -8.84 1.34
C ILE A 9 3.03 -7.43 1.66
N LEU A 10 3.91 -6.51 2.05
CA LEU A 10 3.55 -5.11 2.32
C LEU A 10 2.95 -4.45 1.07
N GLY A 11 3.56 -4.65 -0.10
CA GLY A 11 3.02 -4.18 -1.37
C GLY A 11 1.60 -4.69 -1.63
N ALA A 12 1.36 -5.99 -1.43
CA ALA A 12 0.04 -6.59 -1.58
C ALA A 12 -0.98 -6.01 -0.58
N VAL A 13 -0.60 -5.83 0.69
CA VAL A 13 -1.45 -5.20 1.70
C VAL A 13 -1.84 -3.78 1.30
N PHE A 14 -0.90 -2.97 0.81
CA PHE A 14 -1.22 -1.62 0.36
C PHE A 14 -2.15 -1.59 -0.85
N VAL A 15 -2.01 -2.51 -1.80
CA VAL A 15 -2.95 -2.65 -2.93
C VAL A 15 -4.35 -3.00 -2.44
N VAL A 16 -4.47 -3.96 -1.53
CA VAL A 16 -5.77 -4.36 -0.95
C VAL A 16 -6.42 -3.19 -0.22
N LEU A 17 -5.65 -2.46 0.60
CA LEU A 17 -6.16 -1.28 1.30
C LEU A 17 -6.58 -0.17 0.34
N ALA A 18 -5.84 0.08 -0.75
CA ALA A 18 -6.23 1.05 -1.76
C ALA A 18 -7.55 0.67 -2.47
N ILE A 19 -7.73 -0.62 -2.80
CA ILE A 19 -8.98 -1.12 -3.39
C ILE A 19 -10.13 -1.01 -2.39
N LEU A 20 -9.89 -1.35 -1.13
CA LEU A 20 -10.91 -1.27 -0.08
C LEU A 20 -11.38 0.18 0.11
N THR A 21 -10.45 1.15 0.14
CA THR A 21 -10.79 2.59 0.18
C THR A 21 -11.52 3.05 -1.08
N LEU A 22 -11.25 2.47 -2.27
CA LEU A 22 -12.00 2.79 -3.49
C LEU A 22 -13.43 2.24 -3.49
N VAL A 23 -13.64 1.03 -2.94
CA VAL A 23 -14.96 0.37 -2.94
C VAL A 23 -15.86 0.91 -1.84
N ASN A 24 -15.30 1.16 -0.66
CA ASN A 24 -16.04 1.68 0.47
C ASN A 24 -15.17 2.72 1.20
N PRO A 25 -15.19 4.00 0.79
CA PRO A 25 -14.33 5.04 1.35
C PRO A 25 -14.54 5.26 2.85
N GLU A 26 -15.79 5.11 3.31
CA GLU A 26 -16.23 5.35 4.68
C GLU A 26 -15.82 4.24 5.67
N TRP A 27 -15.12 3.19 5.23
CA TRP A 27 -14.69 2.09 6.10
C TRP A 27 -13.84 2.57 7.29
N ILE A 28 -13.11 3.66 7.10
CA ILE A 28 -12.27 4.29 8.13
C ILE A 28 -13.17 4.94 9.17
N GLU A 29 -14.20 5.66 8.75
CA GLU A 29 -15.19 6.24 9.66
C GLU A 29 -15.95 5.15 10.42
N ALA A 30 -16.27 4.03 9.76
CA ALA A 30 -16.92 2.90 10.40
C ALA A 30 -16.06 2.27 11.52
N ILE A 31 -14.74 2.24 11.36
CA ILE A 31 -13.82 1.69 12.38
C ILE A 31 -13.49 2.72 13.45
N PHE A 32 -13.13 3.94 13.06
CA PHE A 32 -12.60 4.96 13.97
C PHE A 32 -13.68 5.87 14.54
N LYS A 33 -14.91 5.87 13.98
CA LYS A 33 -16.04 6.72 14.35
C LYS A 33 -15.71 8.22 14.36
N VAL A 34 -14.78 8.62 13.50
CA VAL A 34 -14.37 10.00 13.26
C VAL A 34 -14.59 10.27 11.79
N ASP A 35 -15.20 11.43 11.49
CA ASP A 35 -15.37 11.99 10.15
C ASP A 35 -14.38 13.18 10.03
N PRO A 36 -13.17 12.96 9.49
CA PRO A 36 -12.11 13.97 9.51
C PRO A 36 -12.27 15.01 8.41
N ASP A 37 -12.98 14.68 7.32
CA ASP A 37 -13.10 15.51 6.13
C ASP A 37 -14.51 16.07 5.88
N ARG A 38 -15.46 15.74 6.78
CA ARG A 38 -16.86 16.17 6.79
C ARG A 38 -17.62 15.78 5.52
N GLY A 39 -17.31 14.61 4.96
CA GLY A 39 -17.90 14.12 3.72
C GLY A 39 -17.39 14.84 2.47
N SER A 40 -16.20 15.46 2.52
CA SER A 40 -15.57 16.05 1.33
C SER A 40 -14.86 15.03 0.46
N GLY A 41 -14.58 13.84 1.01
CA GLY A 41 -13.86 12.74 0.37
C GLY A 41 -12.37 12.99 0.13
N ALA A 42 -11.83 14.11 0.63
CA ALA A 42 -10.43 14.46 0.49
C ALA A 42 -9.50 13.48 1.23
N LEU A 43 -9.95 12.96 2.38
CA LEU A 43 -9.19 11.97 3.16
C LEU A 43 -9.06 10.65 2.40
N GLU A 44 -10.13 10.24 1.74
CA GLU A 44 -10.23 8.97 1.04
C GLU A 44 -9.27 8.93 -0.15
N TRP A 45 -9.25 9.99 -0.97
CA TRP A 45 -8.30 10.13 -2.06
C TRP A 45 -6.85 10.25 -1.57
N PHE A 46 -6.61 10.92 -0.44
CA PHE A 46 -5.29 11.01 0.17
C PHE A 46 -4.77 9.64 0.61
N ILE A 47 -5.63 8.80 1.19
CA ILE A 47 -5.30 7.46 1.64
C ILE A 47 -5.05 6.52 0.46
N VAL A 48 -5.87 6.58 -0.60
CA VAL A 48 -5.61 5.86 -1.85
C VAL A 48 -4.26 6.25 -2.43
N ALA A 49 -3.94 7.55 -2.46
CA ALA A 49 -2.65 8.03 -2.97
C ALA A 49 -1.47 7.51 -2.13
N ILE A 50 -1.56 7.58 -0.80
CA ILE A 50 -0.52 7.05 0.09
C ILE A 50 -0.31 5.56 -0.11
N PHE A 51 -1.38 4.76 -0.08
CA PHE A 51 -1.26 3.31 -0.28
C PHE A 51 -0.74 2.96 -1.67
N GLY A 52 -1.16 3.69 -2.71
CA GLY A 52 -0.61 3.54 -4.06
C GLY A 52 0.90 3.79 -4.10
N VAL A 53 1.37 4.89 -3.49
CA VAL A 53 2.81 5.20 -3.41
C VAL A 53 3.57 4.12 -2.64
N LEU A 54 3.06 3.69 -1.49
CA LEU A 54 3.70 2.66 -0.68
C LEU A 54 3.76 1.30 -1.41
N ALA A 55 2.72 0.94 -2.16
CA ALA A 55 2.71 -0.26 -2.99
C ALA A 55 3.80 -0.21 -4.07
N VAL A 56 3.93 0.92 -4.79
CA VAL A 56 4.95 1.11 -5.83
C VAL A 56 6.36 1.04 -5.23
N VAL A 57 6.59 1.70 -4.10
CA VAL A 57 7.89 1.67 -3.41
C VAL A 57 8.26 0.26 -2.97
N ALA A 58 7.32 -0.46 -2.35
CA ALA A 58 7.55 -1.83 -1.90
C ALA A 58 7.88 -2.77 -3.07
N ALA A 59 7.14 -2.67 -4.18
CA ALA A 59 7.41 -3.44 -5.39
C ALA A 59 8.78 -3.10 -6.01
N ALA A 60 9.16 -1.82 -6.03
CA ALA A 60 10.46 -1.39 -6.53
C ALA A 60 11.62 -1.93 -5.69
N LEU A 61 11.50 -1.92 -4.36
CA LEU A 61 12.51 -2.47 -3.44
C LEU A 61 12.66 -3.99 -3.63
N GLY A 62 11.55 -4.73 -3.65
CA GLY A 62 11.56 -6.18 -3.87
C GLY A 62 12.17 -6.57 -5.23
N THR A 63 11.92 -5.77 -6.26
CA THR A 63 12.52 -5.97 -7.60
C THR A 63 14.03 -5.73 -7.57
N LYS A 64 14.50 -4.67 -6.90
CA LYS A 64 15.93 -4.36 -6.77
C LYS A 64 16.67 -5.47 -6.02
N ASP A 65 16.10 -5.98 -4.93
CA ASP A 65 16.68 -7.07 -4.15
C ASP A 65 16.73 -8.38 -4.94
N ALA A 66 15.71 -8.68 -5.75
CA ALA A 66 15.70 -9.86 -6.62
C ALA A 66 16.79 -9.78 -7.70
N ILE A 67 16.97 -8.60 -8.31
CA ILE A 67 18.04 -8.37 -9.30
C ILE A 67 19.42 -8.50 -8.64
N ALA A 68 19.60 -7.94 -7.44
CA ALA A 68 20.86 -8.05 -6.71
C ALA A 68 21.21 -9.50 -6.33
N MET A 69 20.23 -10.32 -5.94
CA MET A 69 20.45 -11.75 -5.70
C MET A 69 20.87 -12.49 -6.98
N ARG A 70 20.20 -12.22 -8.12
CA ARG A 70 20.58 -12.83 -9.41
C ARG A 70 22.01 -12.49 -9.82
N ARG A 71 22.46 -11.26 -9.58
CA ARG A 71 23.85 -10.82 -9.86
C ARG A 71 24.91 -11.45 -8.96
N ARG A 72 24.55 -11.88 -7.75
CA ARG A 72 25.47 -12.53 -6.79
C ARG A 72 25.59 -14.04 -7.00
N ALA A 73 24.65 -14.63 -7.73
CA ALA A 73 24.61 -16.07 -8.00
C ALA A 73 25.21 -16.45 -9.37
N ALA A 74 25.66 -15.47 -10.15
CA ALA A 74 26.36 -15.62 -11.43
C ALA A 74 27.84 -15.28 -11.24
#